data_AF-A0A2J0M434-F1
#
_entry.id   AF-A0A2J0M434-F1
#
_cell.length_a   1.000
_cell.length_b   1.000
_cell.length_c   1.000
_cell.angle_alpha   90.00
_cell.angle_beta   90.00
_cell.angle_gamma   90.00
#
_symmetry.space_group_name_H-M   'P 1'
#
loop_
_entity.id
_entity.type
_entity.pdbx_description
1 polymer ?
#
loop_
_entity_poly.entity_id
_entity_poly.type
_entity_poly.pdbx_seq_one_letter_code
_entity_poly.pdbx_strand_id
1 'polypeptide(L)'
;FPQYYKTFFGRMAGRYLKGEFGGVSEVGPYLASVLYAADRWQAKEEMGEWLKQGRIIISNRYVSANQIHQAAKIRNKKEKEKFLRWLDELEFKVFKIPRPDIVLYLYVPYKIGQKLVDKKGYREYIGKKKKDIHE
;
A
#
# COMPACT_ATOMS: atom_id res chain seq x y z
N PHE A 1 1.67 -0.93 6.73
CA PHE A 1 0.49 -0.47 5.98
C PHE A 1 0.08 -1.52 4.94
N PRO A 2 -1.22 -1.73 4.66
CA PRO A 2 -2.34 -0.99 5.22
C PRO A 2 -2.62 -1.31 6.70
N GLN A 3 -3.30 -0.43 7.42
CA GLN A 3 -3.74 -0.69 8.81
C GLN A 3 -5.15 -1.30 8.85
N TYR A 4 -5.30 -2.50 8.28
CA TYR A 4 -6.58 -3.16 7.96
C TYR A 4 -7.64 -3.14 9.08
N TYR A 5 -7.23 -3.16 10.35
CA TYR A 5 -8.12 -3.27 11.49
C TYR A 5 -8.26 -1.97 12.29
N LYS A 6 -7.35 -1.01 12.09
CA LYS A 6 -7.29 0.24 12.89
C LYS A 6 -7.98 1.40 12.18
N THR A 7 -7.71 1.59 10.90
CA THR A 7 -8.15 2.78 10.15
C THR A 7 -9.36 2.51 9.27
N PHE A 8 -10.10 3.57 8.94
CA PHE A 8 -11.23 3.49 8.02
C PHE A 8 -10.76 3.10 6.62
N PHE A 9 -9.72 3.77 6.12
CA PHE A 9 -9.17 3.48 4.79
C PHE A 9 -8.41 2.16 4.73
N GLY A 10 -7.82 1.70 5.84
CA GLY A 10 -7.26 0.35 5.94
C GLY A 10 -8.33 -0.72 5.76
N ARG A 11 -9.50 -0.57 6.39
CA ARG A 11 -10.66 -1.45 6.14
C ARG A 11 -11.13 -1.38 4.69
N MET A 12 -11.20 -0.18 4.10
CA MET A 12 -11.56 -0.02 2.69
C MET A 12 -10.55 -0.69 1.74
N ALA A 13 -9.25 -0.59 2.02
CA ALA A 13 -8.23 -1.32 1.27
C ALA A 13 -8.42 -2.84 1.41
N GLY A 14 -8.80 -3.34 2.60
CA GLY A 14 -9.18 -4.74 2.79
C GLY A 14 -10.37 -5.17 1.93
N ARG A 15 -11.42 -4.34 1.85
CA ARG A 15 -12.60 -4.57 0.98
C ARG A 15 -12.23 -4.58 -0.51
N TYR A 16 -11.37 -3.66 -0.94
CA TYR A 16 -10.80 -3.68 -2.29
C TYR A 16 -10.11 -5.02 -2.57
N LEU A 17 -9.27 -5.50 -1.66
CA LEU A 17 -8.55 -6.76 -1.79
C LEU A 17 -9.46 -8.01 -1.82
N LYS A 18 -10.72 -7.90 -1.35
CA LYS A 18 -11.74 -8.94 -1.50
C LYS A 18 -12.43 -8.93 -2.87
N GLY A 19 -12.28 -7.85 -3.63
CA GLY A 19 -12.95 -7.60 -4.90
C GLY A 19 -14.26 -6.82 -4.80
N GLU A 20 -14.59 -6.23 -3.64
CA GLU A 20 -15.87 -5.54 -3.42
C GLU A 20 -16.07 -4.28 -4.28
N PHE A 21 -14.99 -3.73 -4.83
CA PHE A 21 -15.01 -2.53 -5.68
C PHE A 21 -14.61 -2.83 -7.14
N GLY A 22 -14.61 -4.10 -7.52
CA GLY A 22 -14.08 -4.59 -8.80
C GLY A 22 -12.72 -5.29 -8.65
N GLY A 23 -12.36 -6.08 -9.66
CA GLY A 23 -11.12 -6.82 -9.75
C GLY A 23 -9.90 -5.95 -10.07
N VAL A 24 -8.71 -6.59 -10.08
CA VAL A 24 -7.42 -5.91 -10.33
C VAL A 24 -7.38 -5.16 -11.65
N SER A 25 -8.04 -5.70 -12.68
CA SER A 25 -8.14 -5.13 -14.02
C SER A 25 -9.25 -4.10 -14.17
N GLU A 26 -10.22 -4.08 -13.26
CA GLU A 26 -11.39 -3.19 -13.32
C GLU A 26 -11.15 -1.88 -12.56
N VAL A 27 -10.35 -1.92 -11.50
CA VAL A 27 -9.99 -0.73 -10.72
C VAL A 27 -8.65 -0.17 -11.19
N GLY A 28 -8.72 1.03 -11.78
CA GLY A 28 -7.55 1.77 -12.25
C GLY A 28 -6.50 2.04 -11.15
N PRO A 29 -5.20 2.10 -11.49
CA PRO A 29 -4.12 2.26 -10.51
C PRO A 29 -4.23 3.54 -9.68
N TYR A 30 -4.78 4.62 -10.26
CA TYR A 30 -5.02 5.88 -9.57
C TYR A 30 -6.01 5.72 -8.42
N LEU A 31 -7.20 5.15 -8.68
CA LEU A 31 -8.25 4.97 -7.66
C LEU A 31 -7.82 3.98 -6.57
N ALA A 32 -7.20 2.86 -6.95
CA ALA A 32 -6.65 1.91 -5.99
C ALA A 32 -5.59 2.56 -5.09
N SER A 33 -4.76 3.45 -5.64
CA SER A 33 -3.72 4.16 -4.88
C SER A 33 -4.28 5.06 -3.79
N VAL A 34 -5.43 5.70 -4.04
CA VAL A 34 -6.06 6.63 -3.08
C VAL A 34 -6.43 5.91 -1.79
N LEU A 35 -6.93 4.67 -1.84
CA LEU A 35 -7.27 3.90 -0.64
C LEU A 35 -6.04 3.68 0.25
N TYR A 36 -4.91 3.31 -0.34
CA TYR A 36 -3.67 3.08 0.38
C TYR A 36 -3.02 4.38 0.88
N ALA A 37 -3.10 5.45 0.10
CA ALA A 37 -2.59 6.77 0.48
C ALA A 37 -3.41 7.36 1.63
N ALA A 38 -4.74 7.25 1.58
CA ALA A 38 -5.64 7.77 2.60
C ALA A 38 -5.49 7.03 3.95
N ASP A 39 -5.14 5.74 3.91
CA ASP A 39 -4.78 4.98 5.11
C ASP A 39 -3.51 5.53 5.80
N ARG A 40 -2.47 5.87 5.02
CA ARG A 40 -1.27 6.53 5.57
C ARG A 40 -1.57 7.95 6.06
N TRP A 41 -2.39 8.69 5.32
CA TRP A 41 -2.84 10.02 5.74
C TRP A 41 -3.59 9.97 7.08
N GLN A 42 -4.46 8.98 7.29
CA GLN A 42 -5.19 8.83 8.54
C GLN A 42 -4.24 8.56 9.74
N ALA A 43 -3.07 7.97 9.49
CA ALA A 43 -2.03 7.76 10.50
C ALA A 43 -1.02 8.92 10.62
N LYS A 44 -1.15 9.98 9.82
CA LYS A 44 -0.14 11.05 9.70
C LYS A 44 0.11 11.77 11.02
N GLU A 45 -0.94 12.14 11.75
CA GLU A 45 -0.78 12.91 12.99
C GLU A 45 -0.05 12.08 14.07
N GLU A 46 -0.44 10.81 14.25
CA GLU A 46 0.23 9.87 15.17
C GLU A 46 1.72 9.69 14.81
N MET A 47 2.03 9.49 13.52
CA MET A 47 3.42 9.43 13.06
C MET A 47 4.16 10.75 13.33
N GLY A 48 3.51 11.88 13.10
CA GLY A 48 4.07 13.20 13.34
C GLY A 48 4.40 13.44 14.81
N GLU A 49 3.54 13.01 15.73
CA GLU A 49 3.79 13.09 17.18
C GLU A 49 4.98 12.23 17.62
N TRP A 50 5.07 11.00 17.13
CA TRP A 50 6.21 10.13 17.41
C TRP A 50 7.53 10.73 16.92
N LEU A 51 7.54 11.30 15.71
CA LEU A 51 8.73 11.95 15.14
C LEU A 51 9.13 13.19 15.95
N LYS A 52 8.17 14.03 16.37
CA LYS A 52 8.44 15.20 17.23
C LYS A 52 9.07 14.81 18.58
N GLN A 53 8.76 13.61 19.07
CA GLN A 53 9.36 13.05 20.29
C GLN A 53 10.74 12.41 20.07
N GLY A 54 11.32 12.52 18.85
CA GLY A 54 12.61 11.93 18.52
C GLY A 54 12.58 10.41 18.33
N ARG A 55 11.39 9.81 18.12
CA ARG A 55 11.27 8.36 17.92
C ARG A 55 11.62 7.96 16.48
N ILE A 56 12.11 6.73 16.33
CA ILE A 56 12.28 6.08 15.03
C ILE A 56 11.02 5.30 14.69
N ILE A 57 10.44 5.56 13.51
CA ILE A 57 9.28 4.80 13.00
C ILE A 57 9.78 3.74 12.02
N ILE A 58 9.55 2.47 12.35
CA ILE A 58 9.78 1.35 11.44
C ILE A 58 8.44 0.91 10.87
N SER A 59 8.29 0.98 9.55
CA SER A 59 7.05 0.60 8.87
C SER A 59 7.24 -0.63 7.99
N ASN A 60 6.43 -1.66 8.23
CA ASN A 60 6.28 -2.76 7.27
C ASN A 60 5.38 -2.28 6.12
N ARG A 61 6.03 -1.93 5.00
CA ARG A 61 5.50 -1.20 3.83
C ARG A 61 5.15 0.25 4.12
N TYR A 62 5.42 1.10 3.14
CA TYR A 62 5.04 2.51 3.12
C TYR A 62 4.64 2.93 1.68
N VAL A 63 4.92 4.17 1.27
CA VAL A 63 4.59 4.68 -0.09
C VAL A 63 5.16 3.83 -1.22
N SER A 64 6.38 3.29 -1.05
CA SER A 64 7.03 2.46 -2.06
C SER A 64 6.23 1.22 -2.45
N ALA A 65 5.45 0.65 -1.52
CA ALA A 65 4.58 -0.47 -1.84
C ALA A 65 3.45 -0.05 -2.81
N ASN A 66 2.89 1.15 -2.64
CA ASN A 66 1.85 1.69 -3.52
C ASN A 66 2.43 1.97 -4.92
N GLN A 67 3.60 2.61 -4.96
CA GLN A 67 4.35 2.87 -6.19
C GLN A 67 4.60 1.57 -6.97
N ILE A 68 5.22 0.56 -6.37
CA ILE A 68 5.59 -0.69 -7.06
C ILE A 68 4.35 -1.43 -7.57
N HIS A 69 3.34 -1.65 -6.72
CA HIS A 69 2.17 -2.46 -7.07
C HIS A 69 1.29 -1.81 -8.13
N GLN A 70 1.05 -0.50 -8.02
CA GLN A 70 0.14 0.18 -8.95
C GLN A 70 0.86 0.57 -10.24
N ALA A 71 2.14 0.95 -10.18
CA ALA A 71 2.93 1.22 -11.39
C ALA A 71 3.16 -0.05 -12.24
N ALA A 72 3.19 -1.24 -11.62
CA ALA A 72 3.29 -2.52 -12.34
C ALA A 72 2.10 -2.77 -13.28
N LYS A 73 0.93 -2.17 -13.01
CA LYS A 73 -0.25 -2.26 -13.88
C LYS A 73 -0.14 -1.40 -15.15
N ILE A 74 0.81 -0.46 -15.19
CA ILE A 74 1.00 0.47 -16.30
C ILE A 74 2.15 -0.02 -17.19
N ARG A 75 1.84 -0.43 -18.43
CA ARG A 75 2.85 -0.93 -19.39
C ARG A 75 3.71 0.18 -19.98
N ASN A 76 3.09 1.30 -20.36
CA ASN A 76 3.78 2.41 -21.00
C ASN A 76 4.70 3.13 -20.00
N LYS A 77 5.98 3.32 -20.36
CA LYS A 77 6.99 3.94 -19.48
C LYS A 77 6.65 5.40 -19.12
N LYS A 78 6.22 6.22 -20.09
CA LYS A 78 5.89 7.64 -19.86
C LYS A 78 4.69 7.79 -18.94
N GLU A 79 3.65 6.98 -19.15
CA GLU A 79 2.47 6.98 -18.26
C GLU A 79 2.82 6.48 -16.85
N LYS A 80 3.73 5.51 -16.74
CA LYS A 80 4.22 5.03 -15.45
C LYS A 80 4.94 6.14 -14.68
N GLU A 81 5.82 6.88 -15.34
CA GLU A 81 6.51 8.04 -14.73
C GLU A 81 5.52 9.14 -14.33
N LYS A 82 4.51 9.41 -15.16
CA LYS A 82 3.43 10.36 -14.85
C LYS A 82 2.64 9.92 -13.61
N PHE A 83 2.30 8.64 -13.51
CA PHE A 83 1.63 8.07 -12.35
C PHE A 83 2.49 8.17 -11.09
N LEU A 84 3.78 7.87 -11.16
CA LEU A 84 4.68 7.96 -9.99
C LEU A 84 4.83 9.40 -9.49
N ARG A 85 4.92 10.39 -10.39
CA ARG A 85 4.92 11.82 -10.01
C ARG A 85 3.60 12.23 -9.37
N TRP A 86 2.47 11.80 -9.95
CA TRP A 86 1.15 12.05 -9.37
C TRP A 86 1.01 11.42 -7.97
N LEU A 87 1.53 10.22 -7.77
CA LEU A 87 1.45 9.54 -6.47
C LEU A 87 2.33 10.23 -5.41
N ASP A 88 3.52 10.71 -5.78
CA ASP A 88 4.37 11.51 -4.89
C ASP A 88 3.68 12.83 -4.49
N GLU A 89 3.04 13.51 -5.45
CA GLU A 89 2.22 14.71 -5.20
C GLU A 89 1.09 14.42 -4.21
N LEU A 90 0.31 13.36 -4.46
CA LEU A 90 -0.79 12.97 -3.60
C LEU A 90 -0.33 12.70 -2.17
N GLU A 91 0.69 11.86 -2.00
CA GLU A 91 1.04 11.37 -0.66
C GLU A 91 1.83 12.40 0.15
N PHE A 92 2.81 13.05 -0.47
CA PHE A 92 3.74 13.91 0.25
C PHE A 92 3.42 15.40 0.18
N LYS A 93 2.65 15.86 -0.81
CA LYS A 93 2.28 17.28 -0.92
C LYS A 93 0.83 17.54 -0.52
N VAL A 94 -0.11 16.73 -1.02
CA VAL A 94 -1.53 16.87 -0.69
C VAL A 94 -1.81 16.28 0.70
N PHE A 95 -1.48 15.00 0.92
CA PHE A 95 -1.68 14.33 2.22
C PHE A 95 -0.60 14.66 3.24
N LYS A 96 0.57 15.16 2.80
CA LYS A 96 1.67 15.62 3.66
C LYS A 96 2.12 14.58 4.68
N ILE A 97 2.14 13.30 4.29
CA ILE A 97 2.71 12.26 5.16
C ILE A 97 4.23 12.43 5.26
N PRO A 98 4.86 12.01 6.38
CA PRO A 98 6.31 12.10 6.51
C PRO A 98 7.02 11.36 5.38
N ARG A 99 8.05 11.98 4.77
CA ARG A 99 8.93 11.29 3.82
C ARG A 99 9.84 10.33 4.59
N PRO A 100 10.08 9.10 4.09
CA PRO A 100 10.99 8.18 4.74
C PRO A 100 12.44 8.61 4.49
N ASP A 101 13.29 8.57 5.51
CA ASP A 101 14.73 8.80 5.37
C ASP A 101 15.43 7.61 4.71
N ILE A 102 14.97 6.39 5.01
CA ILE A 102 15.56 5.14 4.54
C ILE A 102 14.44 4.22 4.03
N VAL A 103 14.68 3.60 2.87
CA VAL A 103 13.84 2.54 2.31
C VAL A 103 14.66 1.26 2.20
N LEU A 104 14.32 0.26 3.02
CA LEU A 104 14.94 -1.06 2.96
C LEU A 104 14.16 -1.94 1.97
N TYR A 105 14.78 -2.28 0.84
CA TYR A 105 14.21 -3.22 -0.13
C TYR A 105 14.73 -4.64 0.13
N LEU A 106 13.85 -5.49 0.63
CA LEU A 106 14.14 -6.91 0.80
C LEU A 106 13.84 -7.67 -0.50
N TYR A 107 14.89 -7.98 -1.26
CA TYR A 107 14.76 -8.81 -2.46
C TYR A 107 14.56 -10.28 -2.08
N VAL A 108 13.50 -10.88 -2.61
CA VAL A 108 13.21 -12.32 -2.45
C VAL A 108 12.83 -12.88 -3.82
N PRO A 109 13.45 -13.99 -4.28
CA PRO A 109 13.03 -14.67 -5.50
C PRO A 109 11.54 -15.03 -5.46
N TYR A 110 10.82 -14.80 -6.55
CA TYR A 110 9.37 -14.98 -6.59
C TYR A 110 8.92 -16.40 -6.20
N LYS A 111 9.70 -17.43 -6.56
CA LYS A 111 9.42 -18.83 -6.19
C LYS A 111 9.41 -19.04 -4.67
N ILE A 112 10.30 -18.35 -3.95
CA ILE A 112 10.35 -18.39 -2.49
C ILE A 112 9.18 -17.58 -1.92
N GLY A 113 8.94 -16.38 -2.48
CA GLY A 113 7.79 -15.55 -2.11
C GLY A 113 6.46 -16.29 -2.20
N GLN A 114 6.23 -17.02 -3.31
CA GLN A 114 5.00 -17.81 -3.50
C GLN A 114 4.85 -18.90 -2.44
N LYS A 115 5.91 -19.67 -2.17
CA LYS A 115 5.90 -20.71 -1.12
C LYS A 115 5.59 -20.13 0.25
N LEU A 116 6.05 -18.91 0.55
CA LEU A 116 5.75 -18.22 1.81
C LEU A 116 4.30 -17.73 1.87
N VAL A 117 3.75 -17.24 0.76
CA VAL A 117 2.32 -16.87 0.65
C VAL A 117 1.42 -18.07 0.89
N ASP A 118 1.74 -19.22 0.30
CA ASP A 118 0.94 -20.45 0.45
C ASP A 118 0.95 -21.00 1.88
N LYS A 119 1.96 -20.63 2.68
CA LYS A 119 2.08 -20.96 4.11
C LYS A 119 1.43 -19.94 5.04
N LYS A 120 0.89 -18.83 4.52
CA LYS A 120 0.23 -17.82 5.37
C LYS A 120 -1.01 -18.43 6.02
N GLY A 121 -1.17 -18.16 7.32
CA GLY A 121 -2.36 -18.52 8.07
C GLY A 121 -3.57 -17.63 7.73
N TYR A 122 -4.61 -17.74 8.55
CA TYR A 122 -5.83 -16.95 8.42
C TYR A 122 -5.53 -15.44 8.47
N ARG A 123 -6.12 -14.69 7.54
CA ARG A 123 -6.07 -13.24 7.47
C ARG A 123 -7.50 -12.72 7.45
N GLU A 124 -7.94 -12.12 8.55
CA GLU A 124 -9.33 -11.68 8.73
C GLU A 124 -9.79 -10.71 7.63
N TYR A 125 -8.90 -9.83 7.15
CA TYR A 125 -9.21 -8.90 6.06
C TYR A 125 -9.52 -9.54 4.70
N ILE A 126 -9.21 -10.83 4.48
CA ILE A 126 -9.60 -11.59 3.27
C ILE A 126 -10.68 -12.64 3.55
N GLY A 127 -11.15 -12.75 4.80
CA GLY A 127 -12.20 -13.67 5.20
C GLY A 127 -11.85 -15.13 4.91
N LYS A 128 -12.74 -15.87 4.26
CA LYS A 128 -12.54 -17.29 3.91
C LYS A 128 -11.63 -17.52 2.70
N LYS A 129 -11.26 -16.48 1.95
CA LYS A 129 -10.35 -16.62 0.80
C LYS A 129 -8.92 -16.80 1.30
N LYS A 130 -8.17 -17.73 0.70
CA LYS A 130 -6.75 -17.95 1.01
C LYS A 130 -5.82 -16.88 0.41
N LYS A 131 -6.24 -16.27 -0.71
CA LYS A 131 -5.49 -15.29 -1.49
C LYS A 131 -6.33 -14.05 -1.75
N ASP A 132 -5.69 -12.89 -1.77
CA ASP A 132 -6.31 -11.64 -2.21
C ASP A 132 -6.22 -11.49 -3.74
N ILE A 133 -6.89 -10.47 -4.30
CA ILE A 133 -6.96 -10.29 -5.76
C ILE A 133 -5.58 -10.08 -6.44
N HIS A 134 -4.51 -9.78 -5.68
CA HIS A 134 -3.15 -9.62 -6.21
C HIS A 134 -2.26 -10.87 -6.04
N GLU A 135 -2.74 -11.93 -5.37
CA GLU A 135 -2.02 -13.19 -5.06
C GLU A 135 -2.56 -14.40 -5.83
#